data_AF-A0A3N5X7Q2-F1
#
_entry.id   AF-A0A3N5X7Q2-F1
#
_cell.length_a   1.000
_cell.length_b   1.000
_cell.length_c   1.000
_cell.angle_alpha   90.00
_cell.angle_beta   90.00
_cell.angle_gamma   90.00
#
_symmetry.space_group_name_H-M   'P 1'
#
loop_
_entity.id
_entity.type
_entity.pdbx_description
1 polymer ?
#
loop_
_entity_poly.entity_id
_entity_poly.type
_entity_poly.pdbx_seq_one_letter_code
_entity_poly.pdbx_strand_id
1 'polypeptide(L)'
;MTCPVWPRRWPPVVIVSGLVIACAPSAPREAEAPAPAAAAKVEPAPLAEARLPDSPLALQITGVTRGGPEVLEVTFALVNPGATVAAPPSGPGRDAGTGEWLGAAYVTDEDRGTRFYVMRDAQGRPKCTAAPTEIEPGRREAMSARFPAPGTKDGRITVVVPGAASFRGIPFPGTAARGPSY
;
A
#
# COMPACT_ATOMS: atom_id res chain seq x y z
N MET A 1 50.15 -3.36 -24.90
CA MET A 1 50.21 -2.28 -25.91
C MET A 1 49.00 -1.40 -25.70
N THR A 2 49.24 -0.23 -25.13
CA THR A 2 48.26 0.77 -24.66
C THR A 2 48.30 1.99 -25.58
N CYS A 3 47.13 2.60 -25.83
CA CYS A 3 46.85 4.03 -26.11
C CYS A 3 45.51 4.18 -26.89
N PRO A 4 44.82 5.34 -26.89
CA PRO A 4 44.47 6.16 -25.73
C PRO A 4 43.03 6.72 -25.79
N VAL A 5 42.58 7.29 -24.67
CA VAL A 5 41.31 8.04 -24.49
C VAL A 5 41.46 9.46 -25.07
N TRP A 6 40.40 10.01 -25.67
CA TRP A 6 40.39 11.37 -26.23
C TRP A 6 39.35 12.24 -25.50
N PRO A 7 39.74 13.37 -24.87
CA PRO A 7 38.77 14.29 -24.29
C PRO A 7 38.35 15.38 -25.29
N ARG A 8 37.03 15.54 -25.49
CA ARG A 8 36.44 16.67 -26.22
C ARG A 8 36.45 17.92 -25.34
N ARG A 9 37.37 18.83 -25.64
CA ARG A 9 37.34 20.24 -25.22
C ARG A 9 36.41 21.02 -26.15
N TRP A 10 35.46 21.77 -25.59
CA TRP A 10 34.72 22.80 -26.32
C TRP A 10 35.14 24.19 -25.79
N PRO A 11 35.25 25.21 -26.66
CA PRO A 11 35.93 26.48 -26.35
C PRO A 11 35.06 27.49 -25.59
N PRO A 12 35.67 28.55 -25.01
CA PRO A 12 34.95 29.59 -24.26
C PRO A 12 34.35 30.64 -25.19
N VAL A 13 33.10 31.03 -24.93
CA VAL A 13 32.50 32.23 -25.54
C VAL A 13 32.77 33.42 -24.64
N VAL A 14 33.57 34.34 -25.16
CA VAL A 14 33.82 35.68 -24.62
C VAL A 14 32.77 36.61 -25.20
N ILE A 15 32.00 37.29 -24.35
CA ILE A 15 31.23 38.48 -24.75
C ILE A 15 31.68 39.62 -23.84
N VAL A 16 32.39 40.57 -24.45
CA VAL A 16 32.75 41.88 -23.90
C VAL A 16 31.80 42.91 -24.49
N SER A 17 31.13 43.68 -23.64
CA SER A 17 30.62 45.06 -23.81
C SER A 17 29.51 45.23 -22.75
N GLY A 18 29.54 46.12 -21.76
CA GLY A 18 30.22 47.39 -21.65
C GLY A 18 29.16 48.47 -21.48
N LEU A 19 28.71 48.74 -20.24
CA LEU A 19 28.24 50.06 -19.80
C LEU A 19 28.14 50.10 -18.27
N VAL A 20 28.83 51.06 -17.67
CA VAL A 20 28.90 51.32 -16.24
C VAL A 20 27.73 52.23 -15.84
N ILE A 21 26.92 51.78 -14.88
CA ILE A 21 26.08 52.66 -14.06
C ILE A 21 26.40 52.32 -12.61
N ALA A 22 27.12 53.22 -11.94
CA ALA A 22 27.44 53.14 -10.53
C ALA A 22 26.31 53.78 -9.71
N CYS A 23 25.62 52.98 -8.89
CA CYS A 23 24.95 53.42 -7.66
C CYS A 23 24.71 52.19 -6.76
N ALA A 24 25.43 52.10 -5.65
CA ALA A 24 25.20 51.13 -4.55
C ALA A 24 24.04 51.67 -3.66
N PRO A 25 23.25 50.85 -2.92
CA PRO A 25 23.75 49.78 -2.03
C PRO A 25 22.88 48.50 -1.96
N SER A 26 23.38 47.54 -1.17
CA SER A 26 22.71 46.34 -0.62
C SER A 26 22.75 45.07 -1.49
N ALA A 27 23.57 44.12 -1.06
CA ALA A 27 23.63 42.76 -1.58
C ALA A 27 22.29 42.02 -1.37
N PRO A 28 21.69 41.43 -2.40
CA PRO A 28 20.73 40.36 -2.23
C PRO A 28 21.49 39.04 -2.08
N ARG A 29 21.26 38.43 -0.92
CA ARG A 29 21.52 37.02 -0.58
C ARG A 29 21.32 36.13 -1.79
N GLU A 30 22.35 35.36 -2.13
CA GLU A 30 22.28 34.26 -3.10
C GLU A 30 21.09 33.38 -2.71
N ALA A 31 20.00 33.50 -3.48
CA ALA A 31 18.81 32.70 -3.29
C ALA A 31 19.18 31.29 -3.76
N GLU A 32 19.56 30.47 -2.77
CA GLU A 32 19.66 29.03 -2.84
C GLU A 32 18.49 28.49 -3.69
N ALA A 33 18.83 27.87 -4.82
CA ALA A 33 17.85 27.30 -5.72
C ALA A 33 16.95 26.35 -4.91
N PRO A 34 15.61 26.50 -4.98
CA PRO A 34 14.72 25.64 -4.22
C PRO A 34 14.96 24.19 -4.65
N ALA A 35 15.40 23.37 -3.69
CA ALA A 35 15.47 21.93 -3.85
C ALA A 35 14.11 21.41 -4.36
N PRO A 36 14.10 20.43 -5.28
CA PRO A 36 12.84 19.90 -5.79
C PRO A 36 12.06 19.31 -4.62
N ALA A 37 10.89 19.90 -4.33
CA ALA A 37 9.97 19.39 -3.35
C ALA A 37 9.69 17.92 -3.68
N ALA A 38 10.03 17.02 -2.76
CA ALA A 38 9.70 15.61 -2.86
C ALA A 38 8.22 15.49 -3.19
N ALA A 39 7.89 14.92 -4.34
CA ALA A 39 6.52 14.67 -4.73
C ALA A 39 5.85 13.87 -3.61
N ALA A 40 4.89 14.50 -2.91
CA ALA A 40 4.08 13.81 -1.93
C ALA A 40 3.43 12.63 -2.65
N LYS A 41 3.78 11.41 -2.28
CA LYS A 41 3.10 10.21 -2.76
C LYS A 41 1.65 10.32 -2.31
N VAL A 42 0.76 10.67 -3.24
CA VAL A 42 -0.68 10.58 -3.03
C VAL A 42 -0.99 9.10 -2.94
N GLU A 43 -1.17 8.58 -1.73
CA GLU A 43 -1.63 7.22 -1.55
C GLU A 43 -3.07 7.10 -2.06
N PRO A 44 -3.39 6.06 -2.85
CA PRO A 44 -4.74 5.89 -3.38
C PRO A 44 -5.76 5.77 -2.25
N ALA A 45 -6.95 6.33 -2.49
CA ALA A 45 -8.07 6.25 -1.55
C ALA A 45 -8.44 4.78 -1.29
N PRO A 46 -8.80 4.42 -0.05
CA PRO A 46 -9.20 3.06 0.27
C PRO A 46 -10.51 2.70 -0.43
N LEU A 47 -10.65 1.43 -0.82
CA LEU A 47 -11.89 0.87 -1.40
C LEU A 47 -13.02 0.86 -0.37
N ALA A 48 -12.68 0.63 0.91
CA ALA A 48 -13.61 0.72 2.03
C ALA A 48 -12.84 0.94 3.34
N GLU A 49 -13.52 1.49 4.34
CA GLU A 49 -12.94 1.78 5.67
C GLU A 49 -13.98 1.55 6.77
N ALA A 50 -13.52 1.03 7.91
CA ALA A 50 -14.31 0.91 9.12
C ALA A 50 -13.44 1.08 10.36
N ARG A 51 -13.99 1.75 11.38
CA ARG A 51 -13.37 1.80 12.71
C ARG A 51 -13.51 0.45 13.41
N LEU A 52 -12.48 0.08 14.15
CA LEU A 52 -12.56 -1.06 15.06
C LEU A 52 -13.41 -0.65 16.28
N PRO A 53 -14.33 -1.51 16.75
CA PRO A 53 -15.02 -1.30 18.01
C PRO A 53 -14.01 -1.16 19.15
N ASP A 54 -14.31 -0.26 20.09
CA ASP A 54 -13.54 -0.06 21.33
C ASP A 54 -12.04 0.24 21.13
N SER A 55 -11.65 0.70 19.94
CA SER A 55 -10.27 1.01 19.57
C SER A 55 -10.21 2.29 18.73
N PRO A 56 -9.16 3.12 18.87
CA PRO A 56 -8.96 4.26 17.97
C PRO A 56 -8.56 3.84 16.55
N LEU A 57 -8.26 2.55 16.33
CA LEU A 57 -7.81 2.03 15.05
C LEU A 57 -8.92 1.99 14.00
N ALA A 58 -8.55 2.21 12.74
CA ALA A 58 -9.40 2.01 11.58
C ALA A 58 -8.76 1.00 10.62
N LEU A 59 -9.56 0.06 10.13
CA LEU A 59 -9.17 -0.88 9.10
C LEU A 59 -9.70 -0.41 7.75
N GLN A 60 -8.79 -0.32 6.80
CA GLN A 60 -9.06 0.03 5.42
C GLN A 60 -8.79 -1.17 4.52
N ILE A 61 -9.63 -1.37 3.51
CA ILE A 61 -9.32 -2.23 2.36
C ILE A 61 -8.72 -1.32 1.30
N THR A 62 -7.46 -1.52 0.97
CA THR A 62 -6.72 -0.67 0.02
C THR A 62 -6.67 -1.26 -1.38
N GLY A 63 -6.88 -2.57 -1.51
CA GLY A 63 -6.85 -3.23 -2.80
C GLY A 63 -7.30 -4.67 -2.75
N VAL A 64 -7.75 -5.15 -3.90
CA VAL A 64 -7.98 -6.57 -4.16
C VAL A 64 -7.28 -6.91 -5.46
N THR A 65 -6.37 -7.87 -5.40
CA THR A 65 -5.58 -8.29 -6.57
C THR A 65 -5.62 -9.80 -6.70
N ARG A 66 -5.28 -10.28 -7.89
CA ARG A 66 -5.29 -11.70 -8.21
C ARG A 66 -3.86 -12.20 -8.28
N GLY A 67 -3.52 -13.13 -7.37
CA GLY A 67 -2.18 -13.72 -7.25
C GLY A 67 -1.94 -14.93 -8.18
N GLY A 68 -2.75 -15.06 -9.24
CA GLY A 68 -2.80 -16.25 -10.12
C GLY A 68 -4.23 -16.79 -10.27
N PRO A 69 -4.43 -17.96 -10.92
CA PRO A 69 -5.76 -18.51 -11.23
C PRO A 69 -6.59 -18.86 -9.99
N GLU A 70 -5.95 -19.21 -8.88
CA GLU A 70 -6.62 -19.75 -7.68
C GLU A 70 -6.52 -18.85 -6.45
N VAL A 71 -5.80 -17.72 -6.54
CA VAL A 71 -5.47 -16.89 -5.36
C VAL A 71 -6.00 -15.48 -5.54
N LEU A 72 -6.77 -15.04 -4.54
CA LEU A 72 -7.16 -13.66 -4.34
C LEU A 72 -6.38 -13.09 -3.17
N GLU A 73 -5.70 -11.97 -3.36
CA GLU A 73 -5.00 -11.25 -2.30
C GLU A 73 -5.76 -9.96 -1.99
N VAL A 74 -6.20 -9.82 -0.74
CA VAL A 74 -6.84 -8.60 -0.24
C VAL A 74 -5.79 -7.86 0.57
N THR A 75 -5.57 -6.60 0.22
CA THR A 75 -4.65 -5.69 0.92
C THR A 75 -5.45 -4.79 1.85
N PHE A 76 -4.95 -4.69 3.06
CA PHE A 76 -5.50 -3.89 4.13
C PHE A 76 -4.50 -2.83 4.58
N ALA A 77 -5.00 -1.77 5.18
CA ALA A 77 -4.21 -0.87 5.99
C ALA A 77 -4.86 -0.68 7.35
N LEU A 78 -4.09 -0.84 8.41
CA LEU A 78 -4.50 -0.53 9.77
C LEU A 78 -3.93 0.82 10.16
N VAL A 79 -4.81 1.77 10.45
CA VAL A 79 -4.47 3.17 10.69
C VAL A 79 -4.79 3.51 12.13
N ASN A 80 -3.91 4.24 12.80
CA ASN A 80 -4.21 4.85 14.09
C ASN A 80 -4.44 6.37 13.93
N PRO A 81 -5.68 6.81 13.66
CA PRO A 81 -6.02 8.24 13.64
C PRO A 81 -6.11 8.87 15.04
N GLY A 82 -5.94 8.09 16.11
CA GLY A 82 -6.02 8.56 17.49
C GLY A 82 -4.78 9.32 17.94
N ALA A 83 -4.81 9.76 19.21
CA ALA A 83 -3.72 10.48 19.86
C ALA A 83 -2.84 9.59 20.76
N THR A 84 -3.20 8.32 20.93
CA THR A 84 -2.51 7.35 21.80
C THR A 84 -2.10 6.12 21.02
N VAL A 85 -1.05 5.43 21.49
CA VAL A 85 -0.67 4.11 20.99
C VAL A 85 -1.84 3.14 21.14
N ALA A 86 -2.05 2.28 20.14
CA ALA A 86 -3.10 1.27 20.18
C ALA A 86 -2.62 -0.05 19.59
N ALA A 87 -3.09 -1.15 20.17
CA ALA A 87 -2.81 -2.50 19.69
C ALA A 87 -3.95 -3.01 18.79
N PRO A 88 -3.65 -3.78 17.73
CA PRO A 88 -4.69 -4.50 16.99
C PRO A 88 -5.39 -5.54 17.88
N PRO A 89 -6.61 -5.97 17.49
CA PRO A 89 -7.29 -7.06 18.17
C PRO A 89 -6.46 -8.34 18.11
N SER A 90 -6.61 -9.17 19.14
CA SER A 90 -6.12 -10.54 19.06
C SER A 90 -6.96 -11.35 18.07
N GLY A 91 -6.30 -12.25 17.32
CA GLY A 91 -6.99 -13.25 16.50
C GLY A 91 -7.93 -14.12 17.35
N PRO A 92 -9.10 -14.53 16.83
CA PRO A 92 -9.94 -15.50 17.53
C PRO A 92 -9.43 -16.94 17.31
N GLY A 93 -9.80 -17.84 18.21
CA GLY A 93 -9.59 -19.28 18.05
C GLY A 93 -8.12 -19.67 17.91
N ARG A 94 -7.78 -20.38 16.83
CA ARG A 94 -6.43 -20.94 16.59
C ARG A 94 -5.35 -19.88 16.35
N ASP A 95 -5.73 -18.68 15.95
CA ASP A 95 -4.81 -17.56 15.69
C ASP A 95 -4.75 -16.59 16.89
N ALA A 96 -5.29 -16.99 18.04
CA ALA A 96 -5.23 -16.21 19.27
C ALA A 96 -3.78 -16.09 19.79
N GLY A 97 -3.37 -14.85 20.07
CA GLY A 97 -2.02 -14.55 20.56
C GLY A 97 -0.89 -14.69 19.54
N THR A 98 -1.18 -15.04 18.27
CA THR A 98 -0.14 -15.17 17.23
C THR A 98 0.18 -13.85 16.53
N GLY A 99 -0.62 -12.81 16.75
CA GLY A 99 -0.57 -11.57 15.99
C GLY A 99 -1.22 -11.69 14.59
N GLU A 100 -1.68 -12.87 14.19
CA GLU A 100 -2.29 -13.11 12.88
C GLU A 100 -3.81 -12.94 12.93
N TRP A 101 -4.26 -11.77 13.40
CA TRP A 101 -5.68 -11.45 13.54
C TRP A 101 -6.49 -11.63 12.25
N LEU A 102 -5.87 -11.34 11.10
CA LEU A 102 -6.47 -11.56 9.78
C LEU A 102 -6.66 -13.05 9.44
N GLY A 103 -6.04 -13.99 10.15
CA GLY A 103 -6.09 -15.43 9.88
C GLY A 103 -7.49 -16.07 10.01
N ALA A 104 -8.40 -15.39 10.71
CA ALA A 104 -9.80 -15.76 10.85
C ALA A 104 -10.75 -14.94 9.98
N ALA A 105 -10.22 -14.07 9.11
CA ALA A 105 -11.01 -13.37 8.11
C ALA A 105 -11.58 -14.35 7.06
N TYR A 106 -12.67 -13.93 6.43
CA TYR A 106 -13.25 -14.65 5.30
C TYR A 106 -13.81 -13.66 4.29
N VAL A 107 -13.88 -14.11 3.03
CA VAL A 107 -14.57 -13.42 1.96
C VAL A 107 -15.78 -14.23 1.56
N THR A 108 -16.85 -13.57 1.14
CA THR A 108 -18.05 -14.22 0.60
C THR A 108 -18.30 -13.67 -0.79
N ASP A 109 -18.39 -14.55 -1.78
CA ASP A 109 -18.83 -14.20 -3.12
C ASP A 109 -20.28 -13.71 -3.08
N GLU A 110 -20.54 -12.48 -3.54
CA GLU A 110 -21.90 -11.91 -3.50
C GLU A 110 -22.84 -12.54 -4.52
N ASP A 111 -22.30 -13.08 -5.62
CA ASP A 111 -23.10 -13.72 -6.67
C ASP A 111 -23.49 -15.16 -6.27
N ARG A 112 -22.60 -15.85 -5.56
CA ARG A 112 -22.76 -17.29 -5.22
C ARG A 112 -23.12 -17.56 -3.76
N GLY A 113 -22.88 -16.61 -2.86
CA GLY A 113 -23.01 -16.79 -1.41
C GLY A 113 -21.95 -17.72 -0.80
N THR A 114 -20.96 -18.17 -1.57
CA THR A 114 -19.91 -19.08 -1.09
C THR A 114 -18.89 -18.32 -0.27
N ARG A 115 -18.59 -18.86 0.92
CA ARG A 115 -17.57 -18.32 1.83
C ARG A 115 -16.21 -18.98 1.59
N PHE A 116 -15.17 -18.16 1.51
CA PHE A 116 -13.78 -18.57 1.39
C PHE A 116 -12.97 -18.02 2.57
N TYR A 117 -12.24 -18.89 3.25
CA TYR A 117 -11.40 -18.53 4.39
C TYR A 117 -9.96 -18.24 3.95
N VAL A 118 -9.19 -17.58 4.81
CA VAL A 118 -7.75 -17.37 4.57
C VAL A 118 -7.05 -18.70 4.32
N MET A 119 -6.28 -18.76 3.23
CA MET A 119 -5.47 -19.90 2.86
C MET A 119 -4.43 -20.17 3.94
N ARG A 120 -4.05 -21.44 4.11
CA ARG A 120 -3.03 -21.83 5.09
C ARG A 120 -1.88 -22.59 4.43
N ASP A 121 -0.71 -22.54 5.07
CA ASP A 121 0.45 -23.34 4.68
C ASP A 121 0.33 -24.79 5.19
N ALA A 122 1.35 -25.62 4.91
CA ALA A 122 1.37 -27.02 5.33
C ALA A 122 1.46 -27.19 6.86
N GLN A 123 1.92 -26.15 7.57
CA GLN A 123 2.02 -26.10 9.03
C GLN A 123 0.74 -25.52 9.66
N GLY A 124 -0.24 -25.13 8.84
CA GLY A 124 -1.50 -24.54 9.29
C GLY A 124 -1.42 -23.04 9.59
N ARG A 125 -0.32 -22.34 9.30
CA ARG A 125 -0.27 -20.88 9.49
C ARG A 125 -1.07 -20.17 8.40
N PRO A 126 -1.84 -19.12 8.73
CA PRO A 126 -2.57 -18.36 7.74
C PRO A 126 -1.61 -17.64 6.79
N LYS A 127 -1.97 -17.57 5.50
CA LYS A 127 -1.24 -16.81 4.48
C LYS A 127 -1.66 -15.34 4.55
N CYS A 128 -1.32 -14.70 5.66
CA CYS A 128 -1.53 -13.27 5.89
C CYS A 128 -0.30 -12.62 6.53
N THR A 129 -0.23 -11.30 6.48
CA THR A 129 0.74 -10.52 7.25
C THR A 129 0.33 -10.54 8.72
N ALA A 130 1.30 -10.77 9.62
CA ALA A 130 1.07 -10.59 11.04
C ALA A 130 0.87 -9.10 11.34
N ALA A 131 -0.09 -8.78 12.22
CA ALA A 131 -0.31 -7.42 12.66
C ALA A 131 0.82 -6.98 13.59
N PRO A 132 1.19 -5.68 13.59
CA PRO A 132 2.16 -5.14 14.54
C PRO A 132 1.61 -5.25 15.97
N THR A 133 2.48 -5.39 16.97
CA THR A 133 2.03 -5.46 18.37
C THR A 133 1.34 -4.16 18.82
N GLU A 134 1.83 -3.02 18.34
CA GLU A 134 1.36 -1.68 18.67
C GLU A 134 1.47 -0.77 17.44
N ILE A 135 0.62 0.25 17.38
CA ILE A 135 0.58 1.24 16.31
C ILE A 135 0.57 2.62 16.92
N GLU A 136 1.60 3.40 16.61
CA GLU A 136 1.74 4.79 17.06
C GLU A 136 0.67 5.70 16.43
N PRO A 137 0.29 6.81 17.11
CA PRO A 137 -0.57 7.84 16.54
C PRO A 137 -0.11 8.32 15.15
N GLY A 138 -1.05 8.43 14.22
CA GLY A 138 -0.80 8.84 12.84
C GLY A 138 -0.09 7.81 11.96
N ARG A 139 0.22 6.60 12.48
CA ARG A 139 0.80 5.53 11.66
C ARG A 139 -0.25 4.77 10.87
N ARG A 140 0.24 4.21 9.76
CA ARG A 140 -0.48 3.36 8.83
C ARG A 140 0.38 2.13 8.55
N GLU A 141 -0.19 0.95 8.81
CA GLU A 141 0.50 -0.33 8.69
C GLU A 141 -0.19 -1.17 7.62
N ALA A 142 0.56 -1.54 6.57
CA ALA A 142 0.05 -2.32 5.45
C ALA A 142 0.08 -3.81 5.77
N MET A 143 -1.01 -4.50 5.47
CA MET A 143 -1.17 -5.93 5.70
C MET A 143 -1.84 -6.58 4.50
N SER A 144 -1.70 -7.89 4.33
CA SER A 144 -2.47 -8.63 3.34
C SER A 144 -2.94 -9.97 3.85
N ALA A 145 -3.97 -10.52 3.20
CA ALA A 145 -4.42 -11.89 3.41
C ALA A 145 -4.80 -12.53 2.07
N ARG A 146 -4.45 -13.81 1.93
CA ARG A 146 -4.71 -14.60 0.71
C ARG A 146 -5.88 -15.55 0.92
N PHE A 147 -6.80 -15.54 -0.04
CA PHE A 147 -8.00 -16.36 -0.08
C PHE A 147 -8.00 -17.19 -1.37
N PRO A 148 -8.71 -18.33 -1.39
CA PRO A 148 -9.11 -18.95 -2.64
C PRO A 148 -9.90 -17.96 -3.51
N ALA A 149 -9.63 -17.93 -4.81
CA ALA A 149 -10.33 -17.06 -5.73
C ALA A 149 -11.79 -17.54 -5.95
N PRO A 150 -12.81 -16.68 -5.81
CA PRO A 150 -14.22 -17.08 -5.95
C PRO A 150 -14.62 -17.60 -7.34
N GLY A 151 -13.92 -17.16 -8.39
CA GLY A 151 -14.17 -17.53 -9.77
C GLY A 151 -13.25 -16.77 -10.74
N THR A 152 -13.41 -16.99 -12.04
CA THR A 152 -12.54 -16.43 -13.09
C THR A 152 -13.03 -15.12 -13.70
N LYS A 153 -14.22 -14.65 -13.34
CA LYS A 153 -14.80 -13.39 -13.83
C LYS A 153 -14.64 -12.30 -12.78
N ASP A 154 -14.72 -11.05 -13.23
CA ASP A 154 -14.88 -9.91 -12.31
C ASP A 154 -16.15 -10.09 -11.50
N GLY A 155 -16.13 -9.64 -10.24
CA GLY A 155 -17.27 -9.76 -9.36
C GLY A 155 -17.13 -8.90 -8.12
N ARG A 156 -17.98 -9.17 -7.13
CA ARG A 156 -17.97 -8.51 -5.83
C ARG A 156 -17.89 -9.52 -4.70
N ILE A 157 -17.18 -9.12 -3.65
CA ILE A 157 -17.10 -9.88 -2.41
C ILE A 157 -17.52 -9.03 -1.22
N THR A 158 -18.08 -9.70 -0.22
CA THR A 158 -18.12 -9.19 1.14
C THR A 158 -16.90 -9.70 1.91
N VAL A 159 -16.09 -8.80 2.45
CA VAL A 159 -14.95 -9.12 3.31
C VAL A 159 -15.37 -8.98 4.77
N VAL A 160 -15.12 -10.01 5.58
CA VAL A 160 -15.39 -9.99 7.01
C VAL A 160 -14.11 -10.27 7.77
N VAL A 161 -13.74 -9.32 8.63
CA VAL A 161 -12.60 -9.44 9.54
C VAL A 161 -13.16 -9.47 10.96
N PRO A 162 -12.86 -10.49 11.78
CA PRO A 162 -13.38 -10.59 13.14
C PRO A 162 -13.07 -9.34 13.96
N GLY A 163 -14.03 -8.78 14.69
CA GLY A 163 -13.77 -7.55 15.46
C GLY A 163 -13.62 -6.28 14.61
N ALA A 164 -13.87 -6.33 13.30
CA ALA A 164 -14.12 -5.16 12.47
C ALA A 164 -15.52 -5.24 11.84
N ALA A 165 -15.97 -4.15 11.20
CA ALA A 165 -17.20 -4.19 10.41
C ALA A 165 -17.05 -5.08 9.16
N SER A 166 -18.18 -5.52 8.61
CA SER A 166 -18.21 -6.23 7.33
C SER A 166 -18.16 -5.23 6.17
N PHE A 167 -17.29 -5.46 5.21
CA PHE A 167 -17.12 -4.61 4.02
C PHE A 167 -17.78 -5.27 2.82
N ARG A 168 -18.88 -4.71 2.31
CA ARG A 168 -19.67 -5.30 1.20
C ARG A 168 -19.34 -4.62 -0.12
N GLY A 169 -19.65 -5.31 -1.22
CA GLY A 169 -19.55 -4.77 -2.57
C GLY A 169 -18.12 -4.51 -3.04
N ILE A 170 -17.11 -5.13 -2.43
CA ILE A 170 -15.71 -4.91 -2.77
C ILE A 170 -15.44 -5.56 -4.13
N PRO A 171 -15.05 -4.79 -5.16
CA PRO A 171 -14.78 -5.34 -6.47
C PRO A 171 -13.52 -6.21 -6.44
N PHE A 172 -13.53 -7.31 -7.18
CA PHE A 172 -12.34 -8.11 -7.42
C PHE A 172 -12.17 -8.40 -8.91
N PRO A 173 -10.92 -8.44 -9.40
CA PRO A 173 -10.64 -8.76 -10.79
C PRO A 173 -10.76 -10.27 -11.06
N GLY A 174 -11.31 -10.60 -12.21
CA GLY A 174 -11.29 -11.91 -12.82
C GLY A 174 -9.88 -12.29 -13.30
N THR A 175 -9.77 -13.50 -13.85
CA THR A 175 -8.54 -13.93 -14.50
C THR A 175 -8.42 -13.19 -15.82
N ALA A 176 -7.34 -12.41 -16.00
CA ALA A 176 -7.02 -11.86 -17.31
C ALA A 176 -6.99 -13.00 -18.34
N ALA A 177 -7.74 -12.85 -19.44
CA ALA A 177 -7.68 -13.80 -20.53
C ALA A 177 -6.20 -13.89 -20.96
N ARG A 178 -5.60 -15.07 -20.82
CA ARG A 178 -4.25 -15.31 -21.30
C ARG A 178 -4.33 -15.11 -22.82
N GLY A 179 -3.80 -13.99 -23.33
CA GLY A 179 -3.69 -13.75 -24.76
C GLY A 179 -3.00 -14.94 -25.42
N PRO A 180 -3.29 -15.22 -26.70
CA PRO A 180 -2.69 -16.37 -27.38
C PRO A 180 -1.17 -16.32 -27.22
N SER A 181 -0.61 -17.38 -26.65
CA SER A 181 0.83 -17.65 -26.72
C SER A 181 1.13 -17.94 -28.20
N TYR A 182 1.67 -16.95 -28.91
CA TYR A 182 2.23 -17.13 -30.25
C TYR A 182 3.61 -17.79 -30.18
#